data_AF-A0A959Y6T8-F1
#
_entry.id   AF-A0A959Y6T8-F1
#
_cell.length_a   1.000
_cell.length_b   1.000
_cell.length_c   1.000
_cell.angle_alpha   90.00
_cell.angle_beta   90.00
_cell.angle_gamma   90.00
#
_symmetry.space_group_name_H-M   'P 1'
#
loop_
_entity.id
_entity.type
_entity.pdbx_description
1 polymer ?
#
loop_
_entity_poly.entity_id
_entity_poly.type
_entity_poly.pdbx_seq_one_letter_code
_entity_poly.pdbx_strand_id
1 'polypeptide(L)'
;LSAANQLGRAKTSRNTFLGFGEAGALTDVLNLYLNVSWTFPSITDDVVGVLEDFLDNGGNLFIAGQDIGWDQSGDANAYGTAITQAFYSDYMHATYIADGSTANSSVTFEAGDLVFGNVPGSGINSVFGTNSYPEEIEPIAPAVPILRYNNPNKIGGLRVETGGYKLVYFGVGPEQMSDPAVAEAMVRLSHDWFYGIVNVDELDAAFAALLGQAWPVPADDRLTIPVGEVPAGTLLRVTDATGRLVHQERVGGMDRIVLNTSTLGAGLHHYRLLAPDGRSAARAFVVQH
;
A
#
# COMPACT_ATOMS: atom_id res chain seq x y z
N LEU A 1 9.36 -10.30 -11.19
CA LEU A 1 9.30 -10.73 -9.76
C LEU A 1 10.50 -11.63 -9.46
N SER A 2 11.56 -11.07 -8.92
CA SER A 2 12.72 -11.81 -8.38
C SER A 2 13.27 -11.01 -7.21
N ALA A 3 12.68 -11.19 -6.04
CA ALA A 3 13.22 -10.68 -4.78
C ALA A 3 14.11 -11.75 -4.14
N ALA A 4 15.11 -11.32 -3.37
CA ALA A 4 16.22 -12.14 -2.87
C ALA A 4 15.84 -13.28 -1.89
N ASN A 5 14.57 -13.41 -1.49
CA ASN A 5 14.09 -14.42 -0.53
C ASN A 5 12.98 -15.35 -1.08
N GLN A 6 12.73 -15.39 -2.40
CA GLN A 6 11.76 -16.35 -2.97
C GLN A 6 12.32 -17.78 -3.00
N LEU A 7 11.82 -18.66 -2.12
CA LEU A 7 12.17 -20.09 -2.07
C LEU A 7 11.56 -20.93 -3.20
N GLY A 8 10.55 -20.41 -3.91
CA GLY A 8 9.94 -21.07 -5.09
C GLY A 8 8.68 -20.36 -5.60
N ARG A 9 8.27 -20.65 -6.84
CA ARG A 9 6.99 -20.20 -7.43
C ARG A 9 6.34 -21.34 -8.21
N ALA A 10 5.01 -21.45 -8.16
CA ALA A 10 4.24 -22.42 -8.90
C ALA A 10 2.92 -21.81 -9.42
N LYS A 11 2.36 -22.39 -10.47
CA LYS A 11 1.00 -22.10 -10.96
C LYS A 11 0.21 -23.41 -11.01
N THR A 12 -1.09 -23.36 -10.76
CA THR A 12 -1.92 -24.56 -10.69
C THR A 12 -3.35 -24.28 -11.16
N SER A 13 -4.17 -25.33 -11.31
CA SER A 13 -5.60 -25.21 -11.61
C SER A 13 -6.42 -25.09 -10.32
N ARG A 14 -7.67 -24.64 -10.41
CA ARG A 14 -8.60 -24.62 -9.28
C ARG A 14 -8.74 -25.99 -8.61
N ASN A 15 -8.94 -27.05 -9.39
CA ASN A 15 -9.11 -28.40 -8.83
C ASN A 15 -7.87 -28.85 -8.03
N THR A 16 -6.68 -28.54 -8.54
CA THR A 16 -5.44 -28.87 -7.82
C THR A 16 -5.24 -27.98 -6.59
N PHE A 17 -5.64 -26.70 -6.64
CA PHE A 17 -5.62 -25.81 -5.48
C PHE A 17 -6.54 -26.32 -4.36
N LEU A 18 -7.76 -26.73 -4.69
CA LEU A 18 -8.68 -27.34 -3.72
C LEU A 18 -8.09 -28.61 -3.11
N GLY A 19 -7.48 -29.48 -3.94
CA GLY A 19 -6.79 -30.66 -3.46
C GLY A 19 -5.61 -30.35 -2.53
N PHE A 20 -4.91 -29.22 -2.69
CA PHE A 20 -3.89 -28.78 -1.73
C PHE A 20 -4.51 -28.33 -0.39
N GLY A 21 -5.63 -27.62 -0.43
CA GLY A 21 -6.38 -27.24 0.77
C GLY A 21 -6.84 -28.46 1.56
N GLU A 22 -7.52 -29.40 0.90
CA GLU A 22 -7.98 -30.66 1.50
C GLU A 22 -6.84 -31.50 2.12
N ALA A 23 -5.64 -31.42 1.53
CA ALA A 23 -4.46 -32.13 2.01
C ALA A 23 -3.65 -31.38 3.09
N GLY A 24 -4.06 -30.17 3.49
CA GLY A 24 -3.29 -29.32 4.42
C GLY A 24 -1.94 -28.84 3.84
N ALA A 25 -1.76 -28.90 2.52
CA ALA A 25 -0.50 -28.64 1.84
C ALA A 25 -0.19 -27.13 1.67
N LEU A 26 -1.05 -26.25 2.19
CA LEU A 26 -0.87 -24.80 2.16
C LEU A 26 -0.15 -24.23 3.39
N THR A 27 0.20 -25.07 4.37
CA THR A 27 0.77 -24.64 5.67
C THR A 27 2.01 -23.75 5.53
N ASP A 28 2.89 -24.01 4.56
CA ASP A 28 4.11 -23.23 4.32
C ASP A 28 3.95 -22.19 3.20
N VAL A 29 2.74 -22.04 2.65
CA VAL A 29 2.43 -21.04 1.63
C VAL A 29 2.12 -19.73 2.35
N LEU A 30 2.92 -18.69 2.07
CA LEU A 30 2.73 -17.40 2.71
C LEU A 30 1.77 -16.48 1.95
N ASN A 31 1.74 -16.61 0.62
CA ASN A 31 1.04 -15.67 -0.25
C ASN A 31 0.36 -16.39 -1.42
N LEU A 32 -0.89 -16.08 -1.68
CA LEU A 32 -1.65 -16.50 -2.85
C LEU A 32 -1.87 -15.32 -3.81
N TYR A 33 -1.75 -15.60 -5.11
CA TYR A 33 -2.00 -14.63 -6.17
C TYR A 33 -3.04 -15.21 -7.12
N LEU A 34 -4.28 -14.76 -6.97
CA LEU A 34 -5.43 -15.22 -7.72
C LEU A 34 -5.84 -14.16 -8.75
N ASN A 35 -5.56 -14.40 -10.02
CA ASN A 35 -6.15 -13.60 -11.09
C ASN A 35 -7.41 -14.30 -11.60
N VAL A 36 -8.58 -13.83 -11.17
CA VAL A 36 -9.88 -14.32 -11.64
C VAL A 36 -10.10 -13.95 -13.10
N SER A 37 -9.50 -12.83 -13.53
CA SER A 37 -9.63 -12.29 -14.88
C SER A 37 -11.11 -11.97 -15.18
N TRP A 38 -11.75 -12.68 -16.13
CA TRP A 38 -13.19 -12.61 -16.36
C TRP A 38 -13.79 -14.03 -16.40
N THR A 39 -13.95 -14.62 -15.22
CA THR A 39 -14.39 -16.02 -15.03
C THR A 39 -15.60 -16.08 -14.12
N PHE A 40 -16.55 -16.97 -14.44
CA PHE A 40 -17.77 -17.20 -13.65
C PHE A 40 -17.97 -18.68 -13.29
N PRO A 41 -18.40 -19.01 -12.06
CA PRO A 41 -18.41 -18.12 -10.90
C PRO A 41 -17.00 -17.61 -10.59
N SER A 42 -16.89 -16.34 -10.21
CA SER A 42 -15.61 -15.68 -9.92
C SER A 42 -14.92 -16.30 -8.71
N ILE A 43 -15.73 -16.65 -7.71
CA ILE A 43 -15.39 -17.44 -6.53
C ILE A 43 -16.56 -18.37 -6.21
N THR A 44 -16.29 -19.46 -5.51
CA THR A 44 -17.27 -20.49 -5.16
C THR A 44 -17.08 -20.93 -3.71
N ASP A 45 -18.12 -21.51 -3.10
CA ASP A 45 -18.13 -21.89 -1.68
C ASP A 45 -16.94 -22.77 -1.25
N ASP A 46 -16.52 -23.73 -2.10
CA ASP A 46 -15.34 -24.58 -1.89
C ASP A 46 -14.03 -23.79 -1.92
N VAL A 47 -13.91 -22.82 -2.82
CA VAL A 47 -12.75 -21.93 -2.90
C VAL A 47 -12.72 -20.99 -1.70
N VAL A 48 -13.88 -20.45 -1.31
CA VAL A 48 -14.02 -19.61 -0.11
C VAL A 48 -13.53 -20.36 1.12
N GLY A 49 -13.97 -21.59 1.36
CA GLY A 49 -13.51 -22.35 2.53
C GLY A 49 -11.98 -22.49 2.60
N VAL A 50 -11.32 -22.75 1.46
CA VAL A 50 -9.85 -22.80 1.41
C VAL A 50 -9.19 -21.43 1.61
N LEU A 51 -9.80 -20.36 1.09
CA LEU A 51 -9.28 -19.00 1.25
C LEU A 51 -9.45 -18.47 2.67
N GLU A 52 -10.58 -18.72 3.32
CA GLU A 52 -10.83 -18.38 4.72
C GLU A 52 -9.80 -19.07 5.62
N ASP A 53 -9.66 -20.40 5.49
CA ASP A 53 -8.66 -21.16 6.24
C ASP A 53 -7.24 -20.63 5.99
N PHE A 54 -6.91 -20.25 4.75
CA PHE A 54 -5.60 -19.71 4.40
C PHE A 54 -5.33 -18.35 5.05
N LEU A 55 -6.30 -17.43 5.01
CA LEU A 55 -6.20 -16.09 5.60
C LEU A 55 -6.17 -16.15 7.13
N ASP A 56 -6.98 -17.02 7.74
CA ASP A 56 -7.03 -17.24 9.19
C ASP A 56 -5.70 -17.80 9.74
N ASN A 57 -4.97 -18.58 8.92
CA ASN A 57 -3.64 -19.09 9.25
C ASN A 57 -2.51 -18.08 8.93
N GLY A 58 -2.83 -16.84 8.57
CA GLY A 58 -1.87 -15.76 8.36
C GLY A 58 -1.29 -15.68 6.95
N GLY A 59 -1.89 -16.38 5.99
CA GLY A 59 -1.57 -16.23 4.57
C GLY A 59 -2.08 -14.90 4.01
N ASN A 60 -1.41 -14.35 2.99
CA ASN A 60 -1.83 -13.11 2.32
C ASN A 60 -2.42 -13.38 0.93
N LEU A 61 -3.42 -12.60 0.52
CA LEU A 61 -4.13 -12.80 -0.75
C LEU A 61 -4.03 -11.58 -1.66
N PHE A 62 -3.51 -11.78 -2.87
CA PHE A 62 -3.76 -10.90 -4.00
C PHE A 62 -4.92 -11.48 -4.82
N ILE A 63 -5.94 -10.68 -5.11
CA ILE A 63 -7.05 -11.05 -6.00
C ILE A 63 -7.33 -9.93 -7.01
N ALA A 64 -7.49 -10.28 -8.29
CA ALA A 64 -7.79 -9.30 -9.34
C ALA A 64 -8.67 -9.88 -10.44
N GLY A 65 -9.42 -9.01 -11.10
CA GLY A 65 -10.32 -9.36 -12.20
C GLY A 65 -11.45 -8.36 -12.32
N GLN A 66 -12.26 -8.50 -13.36
CA GLN A 66 -13.54 -7.80 -13.48
C GLN A 66 -14.69 -8.72 -13.04
N ASP A 67 -15.80 -8.11 -12.63
CA ASP A 67 -17.03 -8.77 -12.17
C ASP A 67 -16.89 -9.68 -10.94
N ILE A 68 -15.86 -9.53 -10.10
CA ILE A 68 -15.75 -10.33 -8.87
C ILE A 68 -16.82 -9.91 -7.86
N GLY A 69 -16.96 -8.61 -7.62
CA GLY A 69 -17.97 -8.04 -6.73
C GLY A 69 -19.37 -8.02 -7.35
N TRP A 70 -19.51 -7.78 -8.65
CA TRP A 70 -20.81 -7.94 -9.33
C TRP A 70 -21.35 -9.36 -9.15
N ASP A 71 -20.48 -10.35 -9.27
CA ASP A 71 -20.85 -11.75 -9.07
C ASP A 71 -21.30 -12.05 -7.63
N GLN A 72 -20.96 -11.18 -6.66
CA GLN A 72 -21.41 -11.26 -5.26
C GLN A 72 -22.55 -10.27 -4.95
N SER A 73 -23.08 -9.55 -5.94
CA SER A 73 -24.06 -8.47 -5.72
C SER A 73 -25.45 -8.94 -5.29
N GLY A 74 -25.77 -10.22 -5.50
CA GLY A 74 -27.14 -10.75 -5.35
C GLY A 74 -28.04 -10.49 -6.56
N ASP A 75 -27.51 -10.01 -7.69
CA ASP A 75 -28.22 -9.98 -8.96
C ASP A 75 -28.69 -11.39 -9.36
N ALA A 76 -29.84 -11.48 -10.04
CA ALA A 76 -30.42 -12.75 -10.46
C ALA A 76 -29.55 -13.52 -11.50
N ASN A 77 -28.63 -12.83 -12.17
CA ASN A 77 -27.69 -13.41 -13.13
C ASN A 77 -26.29 -13.63 -12.54
N ALA A 78 -26.06 -13.23 -11.29
CA ALA A 78 -24.83 -13.45 -10.56
C ALA A 78 -24.83 -14.86 -9.91
N TYR A 79 -23.65 -15.36 -9.56
CA TYR A 79 -23.46 -16.67 -8.96
C TYR A 79 -23.29 -16.63 -7.44
N GLY A 80 -23.28 -15.44 -6.84
CA GLY A 80 -23.01 -15.22 -5.43
C GLY A 80 -23.98 -15.97 -4.51
N THR A 81 -23.40 -16.71 -3.58
CA THR A 81 -24.11 -17.39 -2.49
C THR A 81 -23.98 -16.55 -1.21
N ALA A 82 -24.72 -16.91 -0.16
CA ALA A 82 -24.53 -16.29 1.15
C ALA A 82 -23.08 -16.47 1.68
N ILE A 83 -22.39 -17.55 1.29
CA ILE A 83 -21.01 -17.84 1.69
C ILE A 83 -20.04 -16.91 0.96
N THR A 84 -20.15 -16.80 -0.38
CA THR A 84 -19.26 -15.93 -1.16
C THR A 84 -19.51 -14.45 -0.87
N GLN A 85 -20.75 -14.07 -0.58
CA GLN A 85 -21.11 -12.72 -0.13
C GLN A 85 -20.49 -12.37 1.22
N ALA A 86 -20.56 -13.28 2.20
CA ALA A 86 -19.92 -13.09 3.50
C ALA A 86 -18.40 -12.99 3.36
N PHE A 87 -17.76 -13.84 2.55
CA PHE A 87 -16.32 -13.73 2.27
C PHE A 87 -15.94 -12.36 1.67
N TYR A 88 -16.75 -11.86 0.74
CA TYR A 88 -16.51 -10.57 0.10
C TYR A 88 -16.58 -9.38 1.08
N SER A 89 -17.55 -9.39 2.02
CA SER A 89 -17.63 -8.33 3.03
C SER A 89 -16.66 -8.51 4.19
N ASP A 90 -16.46 -9.74 4.66
CA ASP A 90 -15.83 -10.02 5.95
C ASP A 90 -14.33 -10.28 5.83
N TYR A 91 -13.88 -10.91 4.74
CA TYR A 91 -12.46 -11.20 4.49
C TYR A 91 -11.85 -10.22 3.48
N MET A 92 -12.54 -9.97 2.37
CA MET A 92 -12.06 -9.01 1.36
C MET A 92 -12.28 -7.56 1.77
N HIS A 93 -13.14 -7.30 2.78
CA HIS A 93 -13.47 -5.96 3.26
C HIS A 93 -13.93 -5.02 2.13
N ALA A 94 -14.79 -5.52 1.26
CA ALA A 94 -15.27 -4.81 0.09
C ALA A 94 -16.80 -4.69 0.10
N THR A 95 -17.29 -3.56 -0.37
CA THR A 95 -18.69 -3.35 -0.76
C THR A 95 -18.73 -3.14 -2.27
N TYR A 96 -19.57 -3.91 -2.97
CA TYR A 96 -19.79 -3.71 -4.40
C TYR A 96 -20.69 -2.48 -4.61
N ILE A 97 -20.31 -1.60 -5.53
CA ILE A 97 -21.04 -0.36 -5.84
C ILE A 97 -21.68 -0.41 -7.23
N ALA A 98 -20.89 -0.76 -8.25
CA ALA A 98 -21.37 -0.80 -9.63
C ALA A 98 -20.48 -1.66 -10.53
N ASP A 99 -21.05 -2.17 -11.61
CA ASP A 99 -20.41 -3.08 -12.57
C ASP A 99 -19.30 -2.40 -13.38
N GLY A 100 -19.30 -1.06 -13.38
CA GLY A 100 -18.46 -0.29 -14.27
C GLY A 100 -18.87 -0.45 -15.73
N SER A 101 -18.04 0.09 -16.61
CA SER A 101 -18.18 -0.01 -18.06
C SER A 101 -16.90 0.50 -18.72
N THR A 102 -16.87 0.57 -20.05
CA THR A 102 -15.82 1.27 -20.81
C THR A 102 -15.65 2.76 -20.46
N ALA A 103 -16.60 3.36 -19.73
CA ALA A 103 -16.45 4.72 -19.21
C ALA A 103 -15.38 4.82 -18.09
N ASN A 104 -15.14 3.74 -17.36
CA ASN A 104 -14.03 3.60 -16.42
C ASN A 104 -12.79 3.17 -17.25
N SER A 105 -12.15 4.14 -17.90
CA SER A 105 -11.21 3.88 -19.01
C SER A 105 -9.73 4.01 -18.65
N SER A 106 -9.42 4.47 -17.44
CA SER A 106 -8.05 4.53 -16.93
C SER A 106 -8.04 4.38 -15.42
N VAL A 107 -6.88 4.00 -14.88
CA VAL A 107 -6.60 3.88 -13.46
C VAL A 107 -5.61 4.94 -13.00
N THR A 108 -5.73 5.37 -11.76
CA THR A 108 -4.76 6.20 -11.04
C THR A 108 -4.64 5.65 -9.62
N PHE A 109 -3.41 5.44 -9.17
CA PHE A 109 -3.16 4.96 -7.82
C PHE A 109 -3.21 6.11 -6.82
N GLU A 110 -3.60 5.80 -5.59
CA GLU A 110 -3.77 6.76 -4.52
C GLU A 110 -2.42 7.30 -4.08
N ALA A 111 -2.10 8.55 -4.40
CA ALA A 111 -0.79 9.14 -4.12
C ALA A 111 -0.39 9.13 -2.64
N GLY A 112 -1.38 9.09 -1.73
CA GLY A 112 -1.15 8.97 -0.29
C GLY A 112 -0.94 7.53 0.20
N ASP A 113 -1.14 6.52 -0.65
CA ASP A 113 -0.89 5.13 -0.30
C ASP A 113 0.61 4.81 -0.35
N LEU A 114 1.11 4.21 0.72
CA LEU A 114 2.54 3.94 0.90
C LEU A 114 3.06 2.80 0.00
N VAL A 115 2.17 1.93 -0.48
CA VAL A 115 2.53 0.77 -1.29
C VAL A 115 2.45 1.11 -2.77
N PHE A 116 1.34 1.70 -3.19
CA PHE A 116 1.02 1.91 -4.60
C PHE A 116 1.07 3.38 -5.04
N GLY A 117 1.25 4.36 -4.15
CA GLY A 117 1.10 5.78 -4.48
C GLY A 117 2.10 6.35 -5.49
N ASN A 118 3.21 5.63 -5.75
CA ASN A 118 4.19 5.99 -6.77
C ASN A 118 3.97 5.29 -8.13
N VAL A 119 2.94 4.46 -8.26
CA VAL A 119 2.62 3.79 -9.53
C VAL A 119 1.95 4.80 -10.46
N PRO A 120 2.47 5.00 -11.70
CA PRO A 120 1.81 5.88 -12.66
C PRO A 120 0.43 5.33 -13.06
N GLY A 121 -0.45 6.21 -13.52
CA GLY A 121 -1.72 5.79 -14.09
C GLY A 121 -1.56 5.01 -15.40
N SER A 122 -2.58 4.24 -15.77
CA SER A 122 -2.62 3.47 -17.02
C SER A 122 -4.00 3.54 -17.66
N GLY A 123 -4.09 3.40 -18.98
CA GLY A 123 -5.35 3.13 -19.65
C GLY A 123 -5.82 1.70 -19.39
N ILE A 124 -7.12 1.45 -19.56
CA ILE A 124 -7.72 0.12 -19.49
C ILE A 124 -8.07 -0.31 -20.93
N ASN A 125 -7.45 -1.41 -21.36
CA ASN A 125 -7.73 -2.08 -22.62
C ASN A 125 -8.90 -3.07 -22.46
N SER A 126 -9.75 -3.14 -23.48
CA SER A 126 -10.75 -4.20 -23.59
C SER A 126 -10.11 -5.46 -24.17
N VAL A 127 -9.71 -6.39 -23.29
CA VAL A 127 -9.07 -7.66 -23.68
C VAL A 127 -10.07 -8.81 -23.87
N PHE A 128 -11.35 -8.58 -23.51
CA PHE A 128 -12.45 -9.54 -23.66
C PHE A 128 -13.45 -9.11 -24.75
N GLY A 129 -12.92 -8.57 -25.86
CA GLY A 129 -13.75 -8.02 -26.94
C GLY A 129 -14.39 -6.70 -26.53
N THR A 130 -15.71 -6.60 -26.63
CA THR A 130 -16.46 -5.39 -26.22
C THR A 130 -16.79 -5.36 -24.73
N ASN A 131 -16.46 -6.43 -24.00
CA ASN A 131 -16.82 -6.61 -22.60
C ASN A 131 -15.69 -6.06 -21.73
N SER A 132 -16.00 -5.03 -20.94
CA SER A 132 -15.06 -4.34 -20.06
C SER A 132 -15.84 -3.80 -18.88
N TYR A 133 -15.66 -4.43 -17.73
CA TYR A 133 -16.42 -4.19 -16.50
C TYR A 133 -15.49 -3.91 -15.32
N PRO A 134 -14.66 -2.84 -15.40
CA PRO A 134 -13.83 -2.43 -14.28
C PRO A 134 -14.73 -1.90 -13.15
N GLU A 135 -15.01 -2.80 -12.21
CA GLU A 135 -16.04 -2.67 -11.20
C GLU A 135 -15.68 -1.65 -10.11
N GLU A 136 -16.72 -0.98 -9.60
CA GLU A 136 -16.61 0.04 -8.58
C GLU A 136 -16.88 -0.59 -7.22
N ILE A 137 -15.97 -0.35 -6.28
CA ILE A 137 -16.00 -0.93 -4.94
C ILE A 137 -15.84 0.15 -3.87
N GLU A 138 -16.28 -0.10 -2.65
CA GLU A 138 -15.93 0.70 -1.48
C GLU A 138 -15.26 -0.16 -0.40
N PRO A 139 -14.21 0.37 0.27
CA PRO A 139 -13.54 -0.35 1.34
C PRO A 139 -14.38 -0.35 2.63
N ILE A 140 -14.45 -1.50 3.28
CA ILE A 140 -14.92 -1.66 4.66
C ILE A 140 -13.70 -1.60 5.57
N ALA A 141 -13.73 -0.80 6.65
CA ALA A 141 -12.59 -0.73 7.58
C ALA A 141 -12.18 -2.15 8.08
N PRO A 142 -10.88 -2.50 8.10
CA PRO A 142 -9.71 -1.62 8.02
C PRO A 142 -9.17 -1.39 6.60
N ALA A 143 -9.89 -1.82 5.55
CA ALA A 143 -9.45 -1.61 4.18
C ALA A 143 -9.33 -0.12 3.83
N VAL A 144 -8.39 0.17 2.94
CA VAL A 144 -8.17 1.51 2.39
C VAL A 144 -8.16 1.46 0.85
N PRO A 145 -8.62 2.51 0.17
CA PRO A 145 -8.54 2.56 -1.29
C PRO A 145 -7.08 2.67 -1.72
N ILE A 146 -6.74 2.05 -2.86
CA ILE A 146 -5.40 2.13 -3.47
C ILE A 146 -5.43 2.53 -4.94
N LEU A 147 -6.60 2.41 -5.59
CA LEU A 147 -6.78 2.67 -7.02
C LEU A 147 -8.13 3.32 -7.28
N ARG A 148 -8.13 4.37 -8.09
CA ARG A 148 -9.32 5.06 -8.59
C ARG A 148 -9.38 5.00 -10.12
N TYR A 149 -10.58 5.07 -10.68
CA TYR A 149 -10.75 5.23 -12.11
C TYR A 149 -10.60 6.70 -12.55
N ASN A 150 -10.71 6.96 -13.85
CA ASN A 150 -10.72 8.31 -14.43
C ASN A 150 -11.72 9.28 -13.78
N ASN A 151 -12.78 8.76 -13.16
CA ASN A 151 -13.55 9.53 -12.19
C ASN A 151 -12.98 9.28 -10.78
N PRO A 152 -12.43 10.30 -10.10
CA PRO A 152 -11.78 10.13 -8.80
C PRO A 152 -12.75 9.70 -7.69
N ASN A 153 -14.07 9.79 -7.87
CA ASN A 153 -15.02 9.28 -6.87
C ASN A 153 -15.24 7.76 -6.99
N LYS A 154 -14.72 7.12 -8.04
CA LYS A 154 -14.88 5.69 -8.29
C LYS A 154 -13.61 4.95 -7.92
N ILE A 155 -13.71 4.07 -6.93
CA ILE A 155 -12.60 3.25 -6.45
C ILE A 155 -12.65 1.91 -7.18
N GLY A 156 -11.50 1.48 -7.69
CA GLY A 156 -11.34 0.21 -8.42
C GLY A 156 -10.34 -0.74 -7.77
N GLY A 157 -9.83 -0.40 -6.58
CA GLY A 157 -8.96 -1.28 -5.83
C GLY A 157 -8.78 -0.84 -4.38
N LEU A 158 -8.55 -1.82 -3.52
CA LEU A 158 -8.31 -1.66 -2.10
C LEU A 158 -7.19 -2.57 -1.61
N ARG A 159 -6.66 -2.25 -0.43
CA ARG A 159 -5.85 -3.18 0.36
C ARG A 159 -6.36 -3.26 1.79
N VAL A 160 -6.17 -4.41 2.40
CA VAL A 160 -6.55 -4.74 3.78
C VAL A 160 -5.30 -5.12 4.55
N GLU A 161 -5.14 -4.57 5.75
CA GLU A 161 -4.16 -5.03 6.72
C GLU A 161 -4.88 -5.27 8.05
N THR A 162 -4.96 -6.53 8.45
CA THR A 162 -5.50 -6.95 9.74
C THR A 162 -4.36 -7.36 10.67
N GLY A 163 -4.68 -7.76 11.90
CA GLY A 163 -3.69 -8.39 12.77
C GLY A 163 -3.27 -9.79 12.31
N GLY A 164 -4.00 -10.41 11.37
CA GLY A 164 -3.78 -11.78 10.90
C GLY A 164 -3.22 -11.86 9.48
N TYR A 165 -3.72 -11.05 8.54
CA TYR A 165 -3.40 -11.17 7.12
C TYR A 165 -3.39 -9.82 6.40
N LYS A 166 -2.80 -9.83 5.20
CA LYS A 166 -2.90 -8.75 4.21
C LYS A 166 -3.65 -9.22 2.97
N LEU A 167 -4.41 -8.32 2.38
CA LEU A 167 -5.13 -8.58 1.13
C LEU A 167 -5.01 -7.39 0.19
N VAL A 168 -4.86 -7.66 -1.11
CA VAL A 168 -4.96 -6.66 -2.17
C VAL A 168 -6.03 -7.11 -3.16
N TYR A 169 -6.98 -6.23 -3.44
CA TYR A 169 -8.06 -6.48 -4.39
C TYR A 169 -8.09 -5.38 -5.45
N PHE A 170 -8.06 -5.77 -6.73
CA PHE A 170 -8.33 -4.90 -7.87
C PHE A 170 -9.57 -5.38 -8.63
N GLY A 171 -10.57 -4.51 -8.78
CA GLY A 171 -11.76 -4.70 -9.62
C GLY A 171 -11.48 -4.55 -11.11
N VAL A 172 -10.23 -4.71 -11.51
CA VAL A 172 -9.76 -4.74 -12.90
C VAL A 172 -8.52 -5.62 -12.97
N GLY A 173 -8.40 -6.43 -14.02
CA GLY A 173 -7.28 -7.35 -14.18
C GLY A 173 -5.98 -6.63 -14.62
N PRO A 174 -4.80 -7.06 -14.15
CA PRO A 174 -3.52 -6.54 -14.65
C PRO A 174 -3.35 -6.74 -16.17
N GLU A 175 -3.96 -7.79 -16.75
CA GLU A 175 -3.99 -8.03 -18.20
C GLU A 175 -4.73 -6.94 -18.99
N GLN A 176 -5.57 -6.13 -18.33
CA GLN A 176 -6.28 -5.02 -18.95
C GLN A 176 -5.47 -3.72 -18.95
N MET A 177 -4.32 -3.64 -18.28
CA MET A 177 -3.54 -2.40 -18.28
C MET A 177 -2.89 -2.14 -19.65
N SER A 178 -3.02 -0.92 -20.16
CA SER A 178 -2.36 -0.52 -21.41
C SER A 178 -0.85 -0.42 -21.28
N ASP A 179 -0.38 -0.10 -20.08
CA ASP A 179 1.04 -0.07 -19.72
C ASP A 179 1.43 -1.38 -18.99
N PRO A 180 2.27 -2.24 -19.59
CA PRO A 180 2.71 -3.47 -18.95
C PRO A 180 3.55 -3.24 -17.68
N ALA A 181 4.18 -2.07 -17.51
CA ALA A 181 4.90 -1.73 -16.29
C ALA A 181 3.93 -1.48 -15.12
N VAL A 182 2.74 -0.96 -15.39
CA VAL A 182 1.68 -0.80 -14.39
C VAL A 182 1.09 -2.16 -14.01
N ALA A 183 0.83 -3.03 -15.00
CA ALA A 183 0.42 -4.42 -14.74
C ALA A 183 1.44 -5.16 -13.84
N GLU A 184 2.73 -5.01 -14.14
CA GLU A 184 3.80 -5.60 -13.32
C GLU A 184 3.80 -5.00 -11.90
N ALA A 185 3.64 -3.68 -11.78
CA ALA A 185 3.66 -2.98 -10.49
C ALA A 185 2.51 -3.44 -9.58
N MET A 186 1.31 -3.67 -10.11
CA MET A 186 0.15 -4.19 -9.34
C MET A 186 0.52 -5.49 -8.62
N VAL A 187 1.18 -6.42 -9.31
CA VAL A 187 1.57 -7.72 -8.71
C VAL A 187 2.82 -7.58 -7.85
N ARG A 188 3.83 -6.83 -8.31
CA ARG A 188 5.12 -6.69 -7.62
C ARG A 188 4.99 -5.99 -6.28
N LEU A 189 4.25 -4.89 -6.21
CA LEU A 189 4.12 -4.13 -4.97
C LEU A 189 3.23 -4.85 -3.96
N SER A 190 2.20 -5.57 -4.43
CA SER A 190 1.45 -6.51 -3.58
C SER A 190 2.37 -7.56 -2.96
N HIS A 191 3.22 -8.17 -3.78
CA HIS A 191 4.22 -9.14 -3.33
C HIS A 191 5.16 -8.56 -2.29
N ASP A 192 5.80 -7.43 -2.61
CA ASP A 192 6.80 -6.82 -1.74
C ASP A 192 6.17 -6.37 -0.41
N TRP A 193 4.94 -5.86 -0.44
CA TRP A 193 4.21 -5.48 0.77
C TRP A 193 3.83 -6.69 1.64
N PHE A 194 3.44 -7.81 1.05
CA PHE A 194 3.16 -9.05 1.80
C PHE A 194 4.39 -9.59 2.52
N TYR A 195 5.58 -9.48 1.93
CA TYR A 195 6.84 -9.85 2.58
C TYR A 195 7.40 -8.79 3.54
N GLY A 196 6.70 -7.67 3.73
CA GLY A 196 7.20 -6.56 4.56
C GLY A 196 8.44 -5.88 3.98
N ILE A 197 8.68 -6.00 2.67
CA ILE A 197 9.75 -5.29 1.93
C ILE A 197 9.33 -3.83 1.67
N VAL A 198 8.02 -3.57 1.66
CA VAL A 198 7.46 -2.21 1.67
C VAL A 198 7.03 -1.89 3.10
N ASN A 199 7.98 -1.80 4.04
CA ASN A 199 7.65 -1.51 5.44
C ASN A 199 7.84 -0.03 5.78
N VAL A 200 6.87 0.52 6.51
CA VAL A 200 6.90 1.87 7.07
C VAL A 200 8.13 2.06 7.96
N ASP A 201 8.60 1.00 8.62
CA ASP A 201 9.81 1.04 9.42
C ASP A 201 11.09 1.22 8.59
N GLU A 202 11.18 0.64 7.40
CA GLU A 202 12.33 0.86 6.50
C GLU A 202 12.24 2.22 5.82
N LEU A 203 11.03 2.70 5.49
CA LEU A 203 10.83 4.04 4.95
C LEU A 203 11.09 5.13 6.01
N ASP A 204 10.65 4.92 7.26
CA ASP A 204 10.92 5.78 8.41
C ASP A 204 12.37 5.68 8.84
N ALA A 205 13.00 4.50 8.80
CA ALA A 205 14.43 4.35 9.03
C ALA A 205 15.25 5.02 7.92
N ALA A 206 14.84 4.91 6.66
CA ALA A 206 15.46 5.61 5.55
C ALA A 206 15.28 7.13 5.69
N PHE A 207 14.11 7.61 6.10
CA PHE A 207 13.87 9.02 6.37
C PHE A 207 14.63 9.52 7.61
N ALA A 208 14.75 8.69 8.65
CA ALA A 208 15.57 8.96 9.82
C ALA A 208 17.07 8.96 9.49
N ALA A 209 17.50 8.17 8.50
CA ALA A 209 18.85 8.21 7.96
C ALA A 209 19.13 9.50 7.19
N LEU A 210 18.09 10.19 6.67
CA LEU A 210 18.24 11.53 6.09
C LEU A 210 18.52 12.59 7.15
N LEU A 211 18.32 12.34 8.45
CA LEU A 211 18.63 13.29 9.51
C LEU A 211 19.89 12.87 10.27
N GLY A 212 21.01 13.55 10.01
CA GLY A 212 22.28 13.32 10.69
C GLY A 212 22.38 13.98 12.07
N GLN A 213 23.36 13.55 12.87
CA GLN A 213 23.69 14.18 14.15
C GLN A 213 24.34 15.56 13.91
N ALA A 214 23.84 16.57 14.61
CA ALA A 214 24.38 17.93 14.55
C ALA A 214 25.82 17.99 15.08
N TRP A 215 26.62 18.91 14.55
CA TRP A 215 27.98 19.20 15.03
C TRP A 215 28.37 20.67 14.83
N PRO A 216 29.19 21.27 15.72
CA PRO A 216 29.65 20.71 16.98
C PRO A 216 28.50 20.62 18.01
N VAL A 217 28.62 19.65 18.92
CA VAL A 217 27.74 19.52 20.09
C VAL A 217 28.64 19.25 21.31
N PRO A 218 28.61 20.09 22.36
CA PRO A 218 27.75 21.27 22.52
C PRO A 218 28.07 22.41 21.54
N ALA A 219 27.05 23.19 21.17
CA ALA A 219 27.16 24.33 20.26
C ALA A 219 27.22 25.67 21.03
N ASP A 220 27.95 26.65 20.48
CA ASP A 220 28.21 27.96 21.11
C ASP A 220 28.11 29.16 20.12
N ASP A 221 27.68 28.96 18.88
CA ASP A 221 27.35 30.06 17.93
C ASP A 221 26.50 29.51 16.79
N ARG A 222 26.96 28.39 16.24
CA ARG A 222 26.33 27.69 15.14
C ARG A 222 26.54 26.19 15.27
N LEU A 223 25.63 25.44 14.64
CA LEU A 223 25.81 24.02 14.38
C LEU A 223 25.42 23.70 12.94
N THR A 224 25.98 22.62 12.43
CA THR A 224 25.65 22.02 11.14
C THR A 224 24.87 20.75 11.38
N ILE A 225 23.71 20.62 10.73
CA ILE A 225 22.88 19.41 10.69
C ILE A 225 23.09 18.76 9.33
N PRO A 226 23.77 17.60 9.23
CA PRO A 226 23.82 16.85 7.98
C PRO A 226 22.41 16.39 7.61
N VAL A 227 22.00 16.60 6.36
CA VAL A 227 20.73 16.09 5.85
C VAL A 227 20.93 15.39 4.51
N GLY A 228 20.20 14.29 4.30
CA GLY A 228 20.09 13.69 2.98
C GLY A 228 19.20 14.53 2.05
N GLU A 229 18.96 14.04 0.83
CA GLU A 229 18.00 14.67 -0.07
C GLU A 229 16.58 14.60 0.54
N VAL A 230 16.12 15.73 1.08
CA VAL A 230 14.77 15.86 1.66
C VAL A 230 13.82 16.54 0.67
N PRO A 231 12.53 16.12 0.60
CA PRO A 231 11.56 16.70 -0.31
C PRO A 231 11.40 18.22 -0.13
N ALA A 232 11.11 18.92 -1.22
CA ALA A 232 10.80 20.34 -1.17
C ALA A 232 9.60 20.61 -0.25
N GLY A 233 9.73 21.61 0.63
CA GLY A 233 8.67 21.99 1.58
C GLY A 233 8.72 21.28 2.92
N THR A 234 9.69 20.39 3.15
CA THR A 234 10.00 19.81 4.47
C THR A 234 10.27 20.91 5.49
N LEU A 235 9.74 20.75 6.71
CA LEU A 235 9.93 21.68 7.82
C LEU A 235 11.00 21.18 8.79
N LEU A 236 11.99 22.02 9.09
CA LEU A 236 12.83 21.87 10.27
C LEU A 236 12.14 22.59 11.44
N ARG A 237 12.02 21.90 12.59
CA ARG A 237 11.56 22.47 13.86
C ARG A 237 12.58 22.22 14.95
N VAL A 238 12.85 23.21 15.77
CA VAL A 238 13.67 23.09 16.98
C VAL A 238 12.83 23.42 18.21
N THR A 239 12.94 22.58 19.22
CA THR A 239 12.26 22.72 20.51
C THR A 239 13.26 22.71 21.66
N ASP A 240 12.97 23.44 22.72
CA ASP A 240 13.74 23.36 23.97
C ASP A 240 13.40 22.08 24.76
N ALA A 241 14.07 21.89 25.91
CA ALA A 241 13.87 20.72 26.77
C ALA A 241 12.43 20.55 27.30
N THR A 242 11.61 21.60 27.25
CA THR A 242 10.19 21.56 27.66
C THR A 242 9.25 21.24 26.50
N GLY A 243 9.78 21.12 25.28
CA GLY A 243 9.00 20.90 24.06
C GLY A 243 8.47 22.19 23.42
N ARG A 244 8.82 23.37 23.94
CA ARG A 244 8.40 24.65 23.36
C ARG A 244 9.19 24.91 22.07
N LEU A 245 8.48 25.29 21.00
CA LEU A 245 9.07 25.64 19.71
C LEU A 245 9.92 26.92 19.83
N VAL A 246 11.18 26.84 19.43
CA VAL A 246 12.15 27.95 19.49
C VAL A 246 12.70 28.34 18.11
N HIS A 247 12.62 27.47 17.11
CA HIS A 247 12.98 27.78 15.73
C HIS A 247 12.17 26.93 14.74
N GLN A 248 11.87 27.48 13.56
CA GLN A 248 11.25 26.74 12.46
C GLN A 248 11.63 27.36 11.11
N GLU A 249 11.97 26.51 10.13
CA GLU A 249 12.21 26.93 8.75
C GLU A 249 11.83 25.83 7.74
N ARG A 250 11.70 26.20 6.47
CA ARG A 250 11.50 25.24 5.36
C ARG A 250 12.84 24.88 4.74
N VAL A 251 13.06 23.60 4.47
CA VAL A 251 14.29 23.05 3.92
C VAL A 251 13.99 22.18 2.70
N GLY A 252 14.98 22.03 1.82
CA GLY A 252 14.88 21.22 0.59
C GLY A 252 16.06 21.46 -0.34
N GLY A 253 16.54 20.41 -1.01
CA GLY A 253 17.61 20.50 -2.02
C GLY A 253 18.99 20.87 -1.48
N MET A 254 19.28 20.57 -0.21
CA MET A 254 20.57 20.83 0.45
C MET A 254 21.09 19.56 1.11
N ASP A 255 22.42 19.43 1.26
CA ASP A 255 23.09 18.30 1.95
C ASP A 255 23.36 18.58 3.45
N ARG A 256 23.12 19.82 3.88
CA ARG A 256 23.34 20.30 5.24
C ARG A 256 22.49 21.53 5.54
N ILE A 257 22.17 21.72 6.81
CA ILE A 257 21.52 22.92 7.35
C ILE A 257 22.45 23.57 8.35
N VAL A 258 22.63 24.90 8.29
CA VAL A 258 23.42 25.66 9.26
C VAL A 258 22.48 26.45 10.15
N LEU A 259 22.41 26.05 11.42
CA LEU A 259 21.55 26.68 12.41
C LEU A 259 22.37 27.63 13.29
N ASN A 260 21.90 28.88 13.41
CA ASN A 260 22.43 29.84 14.36
C ASN A 260 21.86 29.56 15.76
N THR A 261 22.72 29.29 16.74
CA THR A 261 22.30 28.95 18.12
C THR A 261 22.30 30.14 19.06
N SER A 262 22.82 31.31 18.68
CA SER A 262 22.92 32.50 19.54
C SER A 262 21.58 33.01 20.09
N THR A 263 20.48 32.61 19.45
CA THR A 263 19.10 32.96 19.87
C THR A 263 18.43 31.87 20.71
N LEU A 264 19.08 30.72 20.87
CA LEU A 264 18.62 29.58 21.65
C LEU A 264 19.18 29.68 23.08
N GLY A 265 18.40 29.24 24.07
CA GLY A 265 18.89 29.17 25.45
C GLY A 265 19.96 28.09 25.62
N ALA A 266 20.79 28.19 26.66
CA ALA A 266 21.67 27.09 27.03
C ALA A 266 20.86 25.86 27.47
N GLY A 267 21.32 24.66 27.12
CA GLY A 267 20.71 23.39 27.50
C GLY A 267 20.33 22.47 26.34
N LEU A 268 19.56 21.43 26.67
CA LEU A 268 19.11 20.40 25.73
C LEU A 268 18.04 20.93 24.78
N HIS A 269 18.21 20.65 23.50
CA HIS A 269 17.28 20.97 22.43
C HIS A 269 17.03 19.73 21.56
N HIS A 270 15.87 19.70 20.91
CA HIS A 270 15.53 18.68 19.93
C HIS A 270 15.23 19.34 18.59
N TYR A 271 15.75 18.78 17.51
CA TYR A 271 15.39 19.16 16.15
C TYR A 271 14.68 18.02 15.45
N ARG A 272 13.67 18.36 14.65
CA ARG A 272 12.83 17.42 13.90
C ARG A 272 12.62 17.90 12.47
N LEU A 273 12.74 16.99 11.50
CA LEU A 273 12.23 17.19 10.15
C LEU A 273 10.81 16.67 10.05
N LEU A 274 9.94 17.39 9.35
CA LEU A 274 8.57 17.01 9.03
C LEU A 274 8.32 17.20 7.53
N ALA A 275 8.16 16.10 6.80
CA ALA A 275 7.87 16.15 5.38
C ALA A 275 6.38 16.50 5.12
N PRO A 276 6.03 17.03 3.94
CA PRO A 276 4.64 17.36 3.58
C PRO A 276 3.69 16.15 3.61
N ASP A 277 4.23 14.94 3.45
CA ASP A 277 3.50 13.67 3.47
C ASP A 277 3.34 13.07 4.88
N GLY A 278 3.76 13.80 5.92
CA GLY A 278 3.59 13.39 7.32
C GLY A 278 4.78 12.63 7.94
N ARG A 279 5.78 12.23 7.15
CA ARG A 279 7.00 11.57 7.68
C ARG A 279 7.80 12.50 8.58
N SER A 280 8.41 11.95 9.65
CA SER A 280 9.22 12.77 10.56
C SER A 280 10.41 12.03 11.16
N ALA A 281 11.49 12.76 11.41
CA ALA A 281 12.70 12.25 12.09
C ALA A 281 13.19 13.28 13.09
N ALA A 282 13.67 12.86 14.27
CA ALA A 282 14.11 13.77 15.32
C ALA A 282 15.43 13.34 15.99
N ARG A 283 16.21 14.31 16.44
CA ARG A 283 17.46 14.14 17.20
C ARG A 283 17.62 15.26 18.22
N ALA A 284 18.61 15.11 19.10
CA ALA A 284 18.92 16.06 20.15
C ALA A 284 20.31 16.69 19.99
N PHE A 285 20.48 17.88 20.55
CA PHE A 285 21.75 18.58 20.69
C PHE A 285 21.76 19.44 21.96
N VAL A 286 22.95 19.91 22.34
CA VAL A 286 23.16 20.76 23.51
C VAL A 286 23.74 22.10 23.07
N VAL A 287 23.28 23.18 23.67
CA VAL A 287 23.83 24.55 23.53
C VAL A 287 24.48 24.95 24.86
N GLN A 288 25.65 25.59 24.85
CA GLN A 288 26.46 25.85 26.07
C GLN A 288 26.87 27.31 26.33
N HIS A 289 26.27 28.29 25.65
CA HIS A 289 26.58 29.72 25.81
C HIS A 289 26.67 30.18 27.28
#